data_AF-A0A920GAM6-F1
#
_entry.id   AF-A0A920GAM6-F1
#
_cell.length_a   1.000
_cell.length_b   1.000
_cell.length_c   1.000
_cell.angle_alpha   90.00
_cell.angle_beta   90.00
_cell.angle_gamma   90.00
#
_symmetry.space_group_name_H-M   'P 1'
#
loop_
_entity.id
_entity.type
_entity.pdbx_description
1 polymer ?
#
loop_
_entity_poly.entity_id
_entity_poly.type
_entity_poly.pdbx_seq_one_letter_code
_entity_poly.pdbx_strand_id
1 'polypeptide(L)'
;MPYTLLIMAGGMGSRYGGLKQVDSFGPNNESILDYSIHDALKAGFTKVVILSSPKLKKYFEDKYFKIFKNKIDCDLDIVIQDPNYGLGSYTLPKLEKNRGELDMQYYAVKISLITHSLL
;
A
#
# COMPACT_ATOMS: atom_id res chain seq x y z
N MET A 1 -15.50 16.28 3.53
CA MET A 1 -15.39 14.92 2.97
C MET A 1 -13.98 14.43 3.27
N PRO A 2 -13.79 13.43 4.14
CA PRO A 2 -12.45 12.89 4.42
C PRO A 2 -11.93 12.12 3.20
N TYR A 3 -10.72 12.43 2.75
CA TYR A 3 -10.06 11.72 1.65
C TYR A 3 -9.07 10.68 2.19
N THR A 4 -9.00 9.52 1.53
CA THR A 4 -8.09 8.42 1.88
C THR A 4 -7.08 8.16 0.77
N LEU A 5 -5.79 8.12 1.13
CA LEU A 5 -4.71 7.78 0.23
C LEU A 5 -4.49 6.27 0.29
N LEU A 6 -4.73 5.56 -0.81
CA LEU A 6 -4.38 4.14 -0.94
C LEU A 6 -3.02 4.00 -1.63
N ILE A 7 -2.05 3.45 -0.91
CA ILE A 7 -0.70 3.18 -1.41
C ILE A 7 -0.56 1.69 -1.68
N MET A 8 -0.23 1.36 -2.93
CA MET A 8 -0.12 0.00 -3.43
C MET A 8 1.33 -0.49 -3.34
N ALA A 9 1.70 -0.99 -2.16
CA ALA A 9 3.05 -1.34 -1.76
C ALA A 9 3.32 -2.87 -1.67
N GLY A 10 2.59 -3.66 -2.46
CA GLY A 10 2.62 -5.12 -2.44
C GLY A 10 3.66 -5.78 -3.37
N GLY A 11 4.17 -5.04 -4.36
CA GLY A 11 5.06 -5.60 -5.37
C GLY A 11 6.53 -5.68 -4.93
N MET A 12 7.13 -6.87 -4.96
CA MET A 12 8.59 -6.98 -5.06
C MET A 12 9.00 -6.47 -6.44
N GLY A 13 9.90 -5.49 -6.52
CA GLY A 13 10.45 -4.97 -7.76
C GLY A 13 11.36 -5.97 -8.49
N SER A 14 10.87 -7.17 -8.81
CA SER A 14 11.61 -8.19 -9.58
C SER A 14 12.02 -7.67 -10.96
N ARG A 15 11.22 -6.76 -11.53
CA ARG A 15 11.50 -5.99 -12.76
C ARG A 15 12.80 -5.19 -12.68
N TYR A 16 13.27 -4.93 -11.46
CA TYR A 16 14.42 -4.07 -11.20
C TYR A 16 15.43 -4.64 -10.19
N GLY A 17 15.36 -5.93 -9.87
CA GLY A 17 16.40 -6.62 -9.10
C GLY A 17 16.49 -6.33 -7.60
N GLY A 18 15.45 -5.76 -6.95
CA GLY A 18 15.52 -5.45 -5.50
C GLY A 18 14.22 -4.95 -4.85
N LEU A 19 14.28 -4.64 -3.55
CA LEU A 19 13.20 -4.06 -2.74
C LEU A 19 12.98 -2.57 -3.08
N LYS A 20 12.55 -2.28 -4.31
CA LYS A 20 12.45 -0.91 -4.87
C LYS A 20 11.34 0.00 -4.32
N GLN A 21 10.86 -0.22 -3.09
CA GLN A 21 9.94 0.73 -2.43
C GLN A 21 10.54 1.40 -1.19
N VAL A 22 11.71 0.94 -0.77
CA VAL A 22 12.44 1.44 0.40
C VAL A 22 13.74 2.14 0.04
N ASP A 23 14.12 2.12 -1.24
CA ASP A 23 15.28 2.84 -1.74
C ASP A 23 15.06 4.35 -1.59
N SER A 24 16.00 4.97 -0.89
CA SER A 24 16.15 6.42 -0.74
C SER A 24 16.25 7.08 -2.11
N PHE A 25 15.39 8.06 -2.36
CA PHE A 25 15.38 8.87 -3.58
C PHE A 25 15.71 10.34 -3.30
N GLY A 26 15.30 10.87 -2.14
CA GLY A 26 15.47 12.26 -1.75
C GLY A 26 16.81 12.59 -1.07
N PRO A 27 17.12 13.90 -0.95
CA PRO A 27 18.38 14.38 -0.37
C PRO A 27 18.58 14.01 1.11
N ASN A 28 17.52 13.68 1.85
CA ASN A 28 17.61 13.21 3.24
C ASN A 28 17.17 11.76 3.40
N ASN A 29 17.39 10.93 2.38
CA ASN A 29 16.98 9.52 2.36
C ASN A 29 15.46 9.28 2.38
N GLU A 30 14.67 10.23 1.88
CA GLU A 30 13.24 10.03 1.70
C GLU A 30 12.97 9.10 0.51
N SER A 31 12.03 8.18 0.69
CA SER A 31 11.46 7.36 -0.38
C SER A 31 10.36 8.11 -1.12
N ILE A 32 10.01 7.63 -2.33
CA ILE A 32 8.85 8.16 -3.10
C ILE A 32 7.55 8.09 -2.27
N LEU A 33 7.43 7.08 -1.40
CA LEU A 33 6.27 6.90 -0.53
C LEU A 33 6.16 8.03 0.50
N ASP A 34 7.30 8.53 1.00
CA ASP A 34 7.33 9.64 1.96
C ASP A 34 6.81 10.94 1.33
N TYR A 35 7.22 11.24 0.09
CA TYR A 35 6.71 12.38 -0.66
C TYR A 35 5.21 12.27 -0.95
N SER A 36 4.74 11.07 -1.33
CA SER A 36 3.32 10.81 -1.61
C SER A 36 2.44 11.06 -0.38
N ILE A 37 2.89 10.61 0.80
CA ILE A 37 2.21 10.86 2.07
C ILE A 37 2.22 12.36 2.40
N HIS A 38 3.38 13.01 2.30
CA HIS A 38 3.51 14.43 2.60
C HIS A 38 2.57 15.30 1.74
N ASP A 39 2.49 15.02 0.44
CA ASP A 39 1.63 15.79 -0.46
C ASP A 39 0.14 15.51 -0.20
N ALA A 40 -0.22 14.27 0.14
CA ALA A 40 -1.59 13.94 0.54
C ALA A 40 -2.00 14.66 1.84
N LEU A 41 -1.13 14.71 2.85
CA LEU A 41 -1.39 15.46 4.07
C LEU A 41 -1.59 16.95 3.77
N LYS A 42 -0.75 17.54 2.91
CA LYS A 42 -0.91 18.94 2.46
C LYS A 42 -2.21 19.17 1.68
N ALA A 43 -2.67 18.18 0.94
CA ALA A 43 -3.93 18.21 0.21
C ALA A 43 -5.17 17.97 1.11
N GLY A 44 -4.98 17.69 2.40
CA GLY A 44 -6.07 17.50 3.36
C GLY A 44 -6.61 16.07 3.44
N PHE A 45 -5.81 15.07 3.07
CA PHE A 45 -6.14 13.66 3.32
C PHE A 45 -6.03 13.37 4.82
N THR A 46 -7.02 12.66 5.35
CA THR A 46 -7.13 12.36 6.78
C THR A 46 -6.85 10.89 7.09
N LYS A 47 -6.62 10.06 6.07
CA LYS A 47 -6.30 8.65 6.22
C LYS A 47 -5.34 8.16 5.13
N VAL A 48 -4.39 7.31 5.51
CA VAL A 48 -3.48 6.60 4.62
C VAL A 48 -3.66 5.10 4.84
N VAL A 49 -3.79 4.36 3.73
CA VAL A 49 -3.87 2.89 3.73
C VAL A 49 -2.73 2.35 2.87
N ILE A 50 -1.85 1.54 3.45
CA ILE A 50 -0.75 0.88 2.74
C ILE A 50 -1.12 -0.58 2.52
N LEU A 51 -1.39 -0.94 1.26
CA LEU A 51 -1.56 -2.34 0.85
C LEU A 51 -0.18 -2.97 0.64
N SER A 52 0.28 -3.76 1.60
CA SER A 52 1.64 -4.30 1.68
C SER A 52 1.69 -5.81 1.46
N SER A 53 2.85 -6.33 1.07
CA SER A 53 3.12 -7.77 1.15
C SER A 53 3.45 -8.18 2.60
N PRO A 54 3.22 -9.46 2.99
CA PRO A 54 3.61 -9.94 4.32
C PRO A 54 5.07 -9.67 4.69
N LYS A 55 5.97 -9.68 3.70
CA LYS A 55 7.41 -9.46 3.89
C LYS A 55 7.75 -8.00 4.25
N LEU A 56 6.95 -7.04 3.81
CA LEU A 56 7.22 -5.60 3.96
C LEU A 56 6.41 -4.94 5.09
N LYS A 57 5.40 -5.63 5.64
CA LYS A 57 4.56 -5.11 6.72
C LYS A 57 5.38 -4.53 7.87
N LYS A 58 6.34 -5.30 8.38
CA LYS A 58 7.15 -4.90 9.53
C LYS A 58 8.00 -3.65 9.25
N TYR A 59 8.55 -3.55 8.04
CA TYR A 59 9.28 -2.36 7.60
C TYR A 59 8.39 -1.11 7.66
N PHE A 60 7.17 -1.18 7.12
CA PHE A 60 6.25 -0.04 7.10
C PHE A 60 5.76 0.34 8.49
N GLU A 61 5.50 -0.64 9.36
CA GLU A 61 5.17 -0.38 10.76
C GLU A 61 6.30 0.35 11.48
N ASP A 62 7.53 -0.14 11.35
CA ASP A 62 8.68 0.46 12.04
C ASP A 62 8.97 1.87 11.54
N LYS A 63 8.79 2.12 10.23
CA LYS A 63 9.03 3.42 9.61
C LYS A 63 7.94 4.44 9.96
N TYR A 64 6.66 4.09 9.81
CA TYR A 64 5.56 5.07 9.83
C TYR A 64 4.77 5.12 11.14
N PHE A 65 4.64 4.01 11.87
CA PHE A 65 3.73 3.93 13.01
C PHE A 65 4.03 4.98 14.09
N LYS A 66 5.30 5.16 14.44
CA LYS A 66 5.72 6.16 15.43
C LYS A 66 5.53 7.60 14.95
N ILE A 67 5.67 7.84 13.64
CA ILE A 67 5.55 9.19 13.06
C ILE A 67 4.08 9.60 13.07
N PHE A 68 3.20 8.74 12.54
CA PHE A 68 1.77 9.02 12.47
C PHE A 68 1.17 9.19 13.87
N LYS A 69 1.45 8.27 14.80
CA LYS A 69 0.89 8.32 16.16
C LYS A 69 1.24 9.59 16.94
N ASN A 70 2.44 10.15 16.74
CA ASN A 70 2.95 11.23 17.59
C ASN A 70 2.96 12.60 16.93
N LYS A 71 2.91 12.68 15.60
CA LYS A 71 3.21 13.93 14.86
C LYS A 71 2.20 14.28 13.78
N ILE A 72 1.27 13.39 13.43
CA ILE A 72 0.39 13.58 12.28
C ILE A 72 -1.05 13.29 12.72
N ASP A 73 -1.94 14.25 12.52
CA ASP A 73 -3.39 14.05 12.66
C ASP A 73 -3.96 13.39 11.39
N CYS A 74 -3.62 12.11 11.21
CA CYS A 74 -4.04 11.29 10.08
C CYS A 74 -4.01 9.82 10.50
N ASP A 75 -5.05 9.07 10.13
CA ASP A 75 -5.09 7.62 10.38
C ASP A 75 -4.13 6.88 9.45
N LEU A 76 -3.54 5.79 9.94
CA LEU A 76 -2.68 4.89 9.16
C LEU A 76 -3.11 3.44 9.35
N ASP A 77 -3.49 2.78 8.25
CA ASP A 77 -3.71 1.35 8.20
C ASP A 77 -2.70 0.66 7.28
N ILE A 78 -2.16 -0.48 7.71
CA ILE A 78 -1.30 -1.34 6.88
C ILE A 78 -2.04 -2.66 6.66
N VAL A 79 -2.49 -2.88 5.43
CA VAL A 79 -3.30 -4.03 5.03
C VAL A 79 -2.45 -5.00 4.22
N ILE A 80 -2.56 -6.30 4.48
CA ILE A 80 -1.83 -7.31 3.71
C ILE A 80 -2.58 -7.65 2.42
N GLN A 81 -1.85 -7.63 1.31
CA GLN A 81 -2.32 -8.20 0.05
C GLN A 81 -2.27 -9.73 0.12
N ASP A 82 -3.45 -10.34 0.30
CA ASP A 82 -3.62 -11.78 0.16
C ASP A 82 -4.19 -12.10 -1.23
N PRO A 83 -3.43 -12.79 -2.11
CA PRO A 83 -3.88 -13.15 -3.45
C PRO A 83 -5.08 -14.11 -3.46
N ASN A 84 -5.38 -14.77 -2.33
CA ASN A 84 -6.53 -15.66 -2.22
C ASN A 84 -7.77 -15.00 -1.62
N TYR A 85 -7.67 -13.71 -1.26
CA TYR A 85 -8.75 -13.03 -0.57
C TYR A 85 -10.01 -12.92 -1.45
N GLY A 86 -11.11 -13.47 -0.95
CA GLY A 86 -12.40 -13.47 -1.64
C GLY A 86 -12.45 -14.35 -2.88
N LEU A 87 -11.62 -15.42 -2.94
CA LEU A 87 -11.73 -16.47 -3.96
C LEU A 87 -12.67 -17.61 -3.56
N GLY A 88 -12.98 -17.82 -2.28
CA GLY A 88 -13.81 -18.95 -1.86
C GLY A 88 -13.21 -20.29 -2.29
N SER A 89 -13.93 -21.04 -3.12
CA SER A 89 -13.47 -22.32 -3.71
C SER A 89 -12.71 -22.18 -5.03
N TYR A 90 -12.56 -20.96 -5.57
CA TYR A 90 -11.84 -20.72 -6.81
C TYR A 90 -10.32 -20.70 -6.58
N THR A 91 -9.56 -21.21 -7.54
CA THR A 91 -8.09 -21.17 -7.54
C THR A 91 -7.60 -20.20 -8.59
N LEU A 92 -6.57 -19.42 -8.25
CA LEU A 92 -5.91 -18.59 -9.25
C LEU A 92 -5.23 -19.48 -10.30
N PRO A 93 -5.28 -19.10 -11.58
CA PRO A 93 -4.43 -19.70 -12.60
C PRO A 93 -2.97 -19.65 -12.17
N LYS A 94 -2.17 -20.66 -12.54
CA LYS A 94 -0.71 -20.61 -12.31
C LYS A 94 -0.15 -19.35 -12.96
N LEU A 95 0.36 -18.45 -12.12
CA LEU A 95 0.97 -17.21 -12.56
C LEU A 95 2.26 -17.53 -13.34
N GLU A 96 2.33 -17.14 -14.61
CA GLU A 96 3.62 -16.92 -15.26
C GLU A 96 4.30 -15.72 -14.59
N LYS A 97 5.62 -15.82 -14.37
CA LYS A 97 6.45 -15.02 -13.45
C LYS A 97 6.37 -13.47 -13.54
N ASN A 98 5.60 -12.88 -14.45
CA ASN A 98 5.73 -11.47 -14.86
C ASN A 98 4.45 -10.59 -14.80
N ARG A 99 3.36 -10.99 -14.13
CA ARG A 99 2.05 -10.26 -14.18
C ARG A 99 1.69 -9.35 -12.98
N GLY A 100 2.65 -8.93 -12.15
CA GLY A 100 2.39 -8.26 -10.87
C GLY A 100 1.59 -6.93 -10.87
N GLU A 101 1.33 -6.30 -12.02
CA GLU A 101 0.60 -5.02 -12.12
C GLU A 101 -0.91 -5.19 -12.33
N LEU A 102 -1.32 -6.30 -12.98
CA LEU A 102 -2.72 -6.64 -13.24
C LEU A 102 -3.44 -7.11 -11.97
N ASP A 103 -2.75 -7.83 -11.08
CA ASP A 103 -3.32 -8.30 -9.82
C ASP A 103 -3.65 -7.10 -8.92
N MET A 104 -2.79 -6.08 -8.89
CA MET A 104 -2.95 -4.89 -8.07
C MET A 104 -4.23 -4.09 -8.41
N GLN A 105 -4.47 -3.82 -9.69
CA GLN A 105 -5.66 -3.06 -10.11
C GLN A 105 -6.96 -3.80 -9.76
N TYR A 106 -6.97 -5.13 -9.86
CA TYR A 106 -8.10 -5.95 -9.45
C TYR A 106 -8.41 -5.83 -7.95
N TYR A 107 -7.38 -5.79 -7.09
CA TYR A 107 -7.56 -5.61 -5.64
C TYR A 107 -8.05 -4.21 -5.25
N ALA A 108 -7.54 -3.15 -5.89
CA ALA A 108 -7.98 -1.78 -5.60
C ALA A 108 -9.48 -1.58 -5.89
N VAL A 109 -9.96 -2.14 -7.00
CA VAL A 109 -11.39 -2.09 -7.38
C VAL A 109 -12.24 -2.87 -6.37
N LYS A 110 -11.79 -4.05 -5.91
CA LYS A 110 -12.52 -4.85 -4.91
C LYS A 110 -12.61 -4.15 -3.55
N ILE A 111 -11.53 -3.53 -3.06
CA ILE A 111 -11.54 -2.80 -1.78
C ILE A 111 -12.49 -1.59 -1.85
N SER A 112 -12.49 -0.85 -2.96
CA SER A 112 -13.41 0.27 -3.17
C SER A 112 -14.89 -0.14 -3.21
N LEU A 113 -15.18 -1.31 -3.77
CA LEU A 113 -16.54 -1.87 -3.80
C LEU A 113 -17.00 -2.31 -2.40
N ILE A 114 -16.11 -2.91 -1.59
CA ILE A 114 -16.44 -3.36 -0.24
C ILE A 114 -16.70 -2.17 0.70
N THR A 115 -15.92 -1.09 0.59
CA THR A 115 -16.12 0.10 1.42
C THR A 115 -17.38 0.88 1.06
N HIS A 116 -17.90 0.79 -0.17
CA HIS A 116 -19.18 1.37 -0.55
C HIS A 116 -20.39 0.50 -0.16
N SER A 117 -20.21 -0.80 0.07
CA SER A 117 -21.29 -1.71 0.50
C SER A 117 -21.51 -1.77 2.03
N LEU A 118 -20.72 -1.03 2.81
CA LEU A 118 -20.78 -0.98 4.28
C LEU A 118 -21.17 0.42 4.82
N LEU A 119 -21.64 1.31 3.95
CA LEU A 119 -22.33 2.58 4.26
C LEU A 119 -23.77 2.50 3.73
#